data_AF-A0A7C3LZL1-F1
#
_entry.id   AF-A0A7C3LZL1-F1
#
_cell.length_a   1.000
_cell.length_b   1.000
_cell.length_c   1.000
_cell.angle_alpha   90.00
_cell.angle_beta   90.00
_cell.angle_gamma   90.00
#
_symmetry.space_group_name_H-M   'P 1'
#
loop_
_entity.id
_entity.type
_entity.pdbx_description
1 polymer ?
#
loop_
_entity_poly.entity_id
_entity_poly.type
_entity_poly.pdbx_seq_one_letter_code
_entity_poly.pdbx_strand_id
1 'polypeptide(L)' 'MIIDTHCHLDSDRYDEDITEVIKTAQTEGIEKIIIPGADINDLTKAVALSEKHDFIYFSVGIHPYHI' A
#
# COMPACT_ATOMS: atom_id res chain seq x y z
N MET A 1 0.92 16.45 -9.27
CA MET A 1 1.55 15.16 -8.95
C MET A 1 2.05 15.11 -7.52
N ILE A 2 1.22 14.56 -6.65
CA ILE A 2 1.61 14.10 -5.31
C ILE A 2 1.75 12.58 -5.38
N ILE A 3 2.84 12.07 -4.80
CA ILE A 3 3.09 10.64 -4.64
C ILE A 3 3.21 10.39 -3.14
N ASP A 4 2.40 9.48 -2.61
CA ASP A 4 2.62 8.95 -1.28
C ASP A 4 3.67 7.86 -1.36
N THR A 5 4.89 8.19 -0.95
CA THR A 5 6.05 7.31 -1.09
C THR A 5 6.14 6.22 -0.03
N HIS A 6 5.30 6.24 1.01
CA HIS A 6 5.38 5.27 2.12
C HIS A 6 4.04 5.19 2.87
N CYS A 7 3.18 4.25 2.46
CA CYS A 7 1.89 4.03 3.12
C CYS A 7 1.59 2.53 3.25
N HIS A 8 1.30 2.08 4.48
CA HIS A 8 0.98 0.69 4.79
C HIS A 8 -0.49 0.35 4.47
N LEU A 9 -0.87 0.44 3.19
CA LEU A 9 -2.20 0.01 2.73
C LEU A 9 -2.42 -1.52 2.88
N ASP A 10 -1.33 -2.26 3.03
CA ASP A 10 -1.29 -3.67 3.38
C ASP A 10 -1.66 -3.96 4.85
N SER A 11 -1.75 -2.95 5.71
CA SER A 11 -2.17 -3.13 7.11
C SER A 11 -3.60 -3.66 7.24
N ASP A 12 -3.82 -4.59 8.18
CA ASP A 12 -5.14 -5.13 8.54
C ASP A 12 -6.13 -4.04 9.01
N ARG A 13 -5.63 -2.87 9.40
CA ARG A 13 -6.46 -1.71 9.76
C ARG A 13 -7.40 -1.26 8.63
N TYR A 14 -7.10 -1.62 7.39
CA TYR A 14 -7.88 -1.24 6.22
C TYR A 14 -8.77 -2.37 5.68
N ASP A 15 -8.85 -3.53 6.34
CA ASP A 15 -9.59 -4.69 5.82
C ASP A 15 -11.08 -4.40 5.55
N GLU A 16 -11.68 -3.50 6.32
CA GLU A 16 -13.09 -3.14 6.20
C GLU A 16 -13.37 -2.04 5.17
N ASP A 17 -12.38 -1.20 4.84
CA ASP A 17 -12.60 0.05 4.10
C ASP A 17 -11.56 0.40 3.02
N ILE A 18 -10.61 -0.50 2.71
CA ILE A 18 -9.50 -0.24 1.77
C ILE A 18 -9.96 0.32 0.42
N THR A 19 -11.11 -0.13 -0.08
CA THR A 19 -11.65 0.34 -1.37
C THR A 19 -12.04 1.83 -1.31
N GLU A 20 -12.66 2.28 -0.22
CA GLU A 20 -13.02 3.69 -0.06
C GLU A 20 -11.79 4.55 0.27
N VAL A 21 -10.81 4.01 1.02
CA VAL A 21 -9.53 4.69 1.27
C VAL A 21 -8.78 4.97 -0.04
N ILE A 22 -8.63 3.97 -0.90
CA ILE A 22 -7.97 4.08 -2.21
C ILE A 22 -8.69 5.11 -3.09
N LYS A 23 -10.02 5.04 -3.14
CA LYS A 23 -10.84 5.98 -3.91
C LYS A 23 -10.69 7.41 -3.39
N THR A 24 -10.69 7.60 -2.08
CA THR A 24 -10.50 8.91 -1.45
C THR A 24 -9.12 9.48 -1.78
N ALA A 25 -8.06 8.65 -1.71
CA ALA A 25 -6.71 9.08 -2.09
C ALA A 25 -6.66 9.60 -3.54
N GLN A 26 -7.33 8.92 -4.47
CA GLN A 26 -7.42 9.38 -5.86
C GLN A 26 -8.19 10.70 -5.99
N THR A 27 -9.33 10.85 -5.30
CA THR A 27 -10.14 12.08 -5.39
C THR A 27 -9.43 13.30 -4.79
N GLU A 28 -8.57 13.09 -3.80
CA GLU A 28 -7.74 14.15 -3.20
C GLU A 28 -6.44 14.42 -3.99
N GLY A 29 -6.24 13.76 -5.13
CA GLY A 29 -5.13 14.05 -6.05
C GLY A 29 -3.82 13.32 -5.76
N ILE A 30 -3.86 12.21 -5.01
CA ILE A 30 -2.73 11.28 -4.90
C ILE A 30 -2.63 10.49 -6.21
N GLU A 31 -1.57 10.70 -6.97
CA GLU A 31 -1.40 10.10 -8.30
C GLU A 31 -0.70 8.74 -8.24
N LYS A 32 0.12 8.47 -7.20
CA LYS A 32 0.78 7.18 -6.97
C LYS A 32 0.97 6.92 -5.48
N ILE A 33 0.96 5.64 -5.10
CA ILE A 33 1.22 5.19 -3.73
C ILE A 33 2.28 4.08 -3.76
N ILE A 34 3.20 4.09 -2.80
CA ILE A 34 4.21 3.04 -2.61
C ILE A 34 4.01 2.40 -1.23
N ILE A 35 3.69 1.11 -1.23
CA ILE A 35 3.62 0.28 -0.03
C ILE A 35 5.05 -0.16 0.34
N PRO A 36 5.54 0.19 1.54
CA PRO A 36 6.86 -0.24 2.00
C PRO A 36 6.86 -1.74 2.38
N GLY A 37 7.90 -2.48 2.04
CA GLY A 37 8.08 -3.84 2.58
C GLY A 37 8.48 -3.79 4.06
N ALA A 38 7.74 -4.48 4.93
CA ALA A 38 8.02 -4.54 6.37
C ALA A 38 8.01 -5.96 6.95
N ASP A 39 6.96 -6.74 6.71
CA ASP A 39 6.88 -8.16 7.09
C ASP A 39 6.59 -9.01 5.84
N ILE A 40 7.18 -10.20 5.76
CA ILE A 40 6.95 -11.14 4.66
C ILE A 40 5.50 -11.64 4.61
N ASN A 41 4.80 -11.65 5.75
CA ASN A 41 3.41 -12.06 5.85
C ASN A 41 2.47 -11.06 5.15
N ASP A 42 2.81 -9.77 5.17
CA ASP A 42 2.00 -8.70 4.58
C ASP A 42 2.19 -8.60 3.05
N LEU A 43 3.28 -9.17 2.53
CA LEU A 43 3.69 -9.06 1.13
C LEU A 43 2.61 -9.54 0.16
N THR A 44 1.86 -10.60 0.53
CA THR A 44 0.78 -11.13 -0.32
C THR A 44 -0.31 -10.08 -0.56
N LYS A 45 -0.64 -9.29 0.46
CA LYS A 45 -1.65 -8.23 0.36
C LYS A 45 -1.12 -7.03 -0.43
N ALA A 46 0.15 -6.65 -0.23
CA ALA A 46 0.79 -5.60 -1.04
C ALA A 46 0.82 -5.95 -2.54
N VAL A 47 1.17 -7.19 -2.89
CA VAL A 47 1.13 -7.69 -4.29
C VAL A 47 -0.28 -7.58 -4.85
N ALA A 48 -1.28 -8.12 -4.16
CA ALA A 48 -2.67 -8.09 -4.62
C ALA A 48 -3.21 -6.67 -4.83
N LEU A 49 -2.84 -5.72 -3.97
CA LEU A 49 -3.21 -4.31 -4.14
C LEU A 49 -2.54 -3.68 -5.37
N SER A 50 -1.26 -3.95 -5.60
CA SER A 50 -0.53 -3.42 -6.76
C SER A 50 -1.01 -4.02 -8.09
N GLU A 51 -1.38 -5.29 -8.13
CA GLU A 51 -1.92 -5.94 -9.34
C GLU A 51 -3.34 -5.46 -9.67
N LYS A 52 -4.12 -5.07 -8.66
CA LYS A 52 -5.49 -4.57 -8.82
C LYS A 52 -5.55 -3.09 -9.21
N HIS A 53 -4.52 -2.30 -8.89
CA HIS A 53 -4.53 -0.84 -9.04
C HIS A 53 -3.22 -0.33 -9.66
N ASP A 54 -3.25 0.11 -10.92
CA ASP A 54 -2.08 0.57 -11.72
C ASP A 54 -1.26 1.73 -11.09
N PHE A 55 -1.83 2.43 -10.11
CA PHE A 55 -1.18 3.55 -9.42
C PHE A 55 -0.59 3.18 -8.05
N ILE A 56 -0.77 1.93 -7.62
CA ILE A 56 -0.20 1.39 -6.38
C ILE A 56 1.01 0.52 -6.73
N TYR A 57 2.13 0.81 -6.08
CA TYR A 57 3.38 0.07 -6.18
C TYR A 57 3.74 -0.46 -4.80
N PHE A 58 4.66 -1.41 -4.73
CA PHE A 58 5.21 -1.87 -3.46
C PHE A 58 6.72 -2.09 -3.59
N SER A 59 7.39 -2.07 -2.44
CA SER A 59 8.79 -2.46 -2.31
C SER A 59 8.89 -3.78 -1.55
N VAL A 60 9.97 -4.52 -1.79
CA VAL A 60 10.26 -5.78 -1.08
C VAL A 60 11.37 -5.52 -0.07
N GLY A 61 11.16 -5.93 1.18
CA GLY A 61 12.10 -5.77 2.27
C GLY A 61 11.56 -6.33 3.58
N ILE A 62 12.41 -6.41 4.60
CA ILE A 62 12.05 -6.80 5.97
C ILE A 62 12.47 -5.66 6.89
N HIS A 63 11.53 -5.16 7.69
CA HIS A 63 11.80 -4.12 8.67
C HIS A 63 12.67 -4.70 9.81
N PRO A 64 13.65 -3.95 10.36
CA PRO A 64 14.60 -4.47 11.35
C PRO A 64 13.98 -5.02 12.64
N TYR A 65 12.72 -4.67 12.92
CA TYR A 65 11.98 -5.26 14.04
C TYR A 65 11.67 -6.76 13.86
N HIS A 66 11.66 -7.25 12.62
CA HIS A 66 11.34 -8.62 12.25
C HIS A 66 12.59 -9.46 11.94
N ILE A 67 13.78 -8.97 12.31
CA ILE A 67 15.09 -9.65 12.17
C ILE A 67 15.57 -10.13 13.54
#